data_AF-A0A7X6BM97-F1
#
_entry.id   AF-A0A7X6BM97-F1
#
_cell.length_a   1.000
_cell.length_b   1.000
_cell.length_c   1.000
_cell.angle_alpha   90.00
_cell.angle_beta   90.00
_cell.angle_gamma   90.00
#
_symmetry.space_group_name_H-M   'P 1'
#
loop_
_entity.id
_entity.type
_entity.pdbx_description
1 polymer ?
#
loop_
_entity_poly.entity_id
_entity_poly.type
_entity_poly.pdbx_seq_one_letter_code
_entity_poly.pdbx_strand_id
1 'polypeptide(L)'
;MKLTVAVAAVVASLGLAACDEFATGREIPPPPGPPAPPSPDLPMTAAKARLIMGALSTTCMELATLKYDIHACELKQGKPASDEALRTGLRDLRWNLDKLTPDEASAQCAAQTNELRKTPRPPACW
;
A
#
# COMPACT_ATOMS: atom_id res chain seq x y z
N MET A 1 57.21 -54.60 8.91
CA MET A 1 56.98 -55.92 8.30
C MET A 1 55.48 -56.08 8.00
N LYS A 2 55.19 -56.47 6.75
CA LYS A 2 54.02 -57.21 6.24
C LYS A 2 52.62 -56.56 6.24
N LEU A 3 52.14 -56.39 5.00
CA LEU A 3 50.77 -56.19 4.53
C LEU A 3 49.82 -57.30 5.00
N THR A 4 48.54 -56.95 5.17
CA THR A 4 47.45 -57.80 4.65
C THR A 4 46.28 -56.95 4.14
N VAL A 5 45.79 -57.33 2.97
CA VAL A 5 44.71 -56.73 2.16
C VAL A 5 43.43 -57.57 2.36
N ALA A 6 42.24 -56.96 2.44
CA ALA A 6 41.01 -57.43 1.77
C ALA A 6 39.81 -56.50 2.10
N VAL A 7 39.25 -55.76 1.15
CA VAL A 7 38.11 -56.06 0.23
C VAL A 7 36.83 -55.32 0.66
N ALA A 8 36.45 -54.42 -0.23
CA ALA A 8 35.16 -53.80 -0.54
C ALA A 8 33.88 -54.31 0.17
N ALA A 9 33.08 -53.35 0.62
CA ALA A 9 31.63 -53.39 0.45
C ALA A 9 31.13 -51.97 0.13
N VAL A 10 30.77 -51.78 -1.15
CA VAL A 10 30.00 -50.65 -1.64
C VAL A 10 28.57 -50.82 -1.14
N VAL A 11 28.06 -49.87 -0.37
CA VAL A 11 26.63 -49.54 -0.40
C VAL A 11 26.53 -48.02 -0.42
N ALA A 12 26.11 -47.54 -1.57
CA ALA A 12 25.71 -46.16 -1.79
C ALA A 12 24.46 -45.85 -0.96
N SER A 13 24.53 -44.78 -0.20
CA SER A 13 23.36 -43.95 0.06
C SER A 13 23.84 -42.53 0.24
N LEU A 14 23.71 -41.80 -0.88
CA LEU A 14 23.63 -40.37 -0.98
C LEU A 14 22.83 -39.79 0.18
N GLY A 15 23.48 -38.95 0.97
CA GLY A 15 22.82 -38.22 2.05
C GLY A 15 23.84 -37.82 3.09
N LEU A 16 24.48 -36.66 2.88
CA LEU A 16 25.18 -35.79 3.84
C LEU A 16 26.30 -34.97 3.15
N ALA A 17 26.04 -34.47 1.94
CA ALA A 17 26.89 -33.48 1.27
C ALA A 17 26.01 -32.32 0.78
N ALA A 18 25.32 -31.67 1.71
CA ALA A 18 24.70 -30.37 1.54
C ALA A 18 24.55 -29.68 2.90
N CYS A 19 25.59 -29.75 3.73
CA CYS A 19 25.72 -28.92 4.94
C CYS A 19 26.85 -27.90 4.81
N ASP A 20 27.30 -27.62 3.58
CA ASP A 20 28.42 -26.73 3.31
C ASP A 20 28.06 -25.74 2.18
N GLU A 21 26.94 -25.03 2.34
CA GLU A 21 26.70 -23.81 1.54
C GLU A 21 25.85 -22.77 2.30
N PHE A 22 26.07 -22.64 3.62
CA PHE A 22 25.55 -21.53 4.43
C PHE A 22 26.62 -20.44 4.67
N ALA A 23 27.55 -20.26 3.73
CA ALA A 23 28.67 -19.31 3.87
C ALA A 23 28.80 -18.34 2.67
N THR A 24 27.74 -18.11 1.89
CA THR A 24 27.64 -16.91 1.05
C THR A 24 26.31 -16.22 1.31
N GLY A 25 26.36 -15.18 2.14
CA GLY A 25 25.22 -14.33 2.48
C GLY A 25 24.72 -13.54 1.26
N ARG A 26 23.97 -14.20 0.39
CA ARG A 26 23.12 -13.54 -0.58
C ARG A 26 21.68 -13.65 -0.09
N GLU A 27 21.17 -12.57 0.50
CA GLU A 27 19.73 -12.40 0.70
C GLU A 27 19.05 -12.64 -0.66
N ILE A 28 18.20 -13.66 -0.72
CA ILE A 28 17.29 -13.84 -1.84
C ILE A 28 16.43 -12.56 -1.87
N PRO A 29 16.38 -11.82 -2.99
CA PRO A 29 15.52 -10.64 -3.05
C PRO A 29 14.09 -11.07 -2.71
N PRO A 30 13.38 -10.33 -1.85
CA PRO A 30 12.01 -10.68 -1.49
C PRO A 30 11.19 -10.84 -2.77
N PRO A 31 10.28 -11.82 -2.83
CA PRO A 31 9.41 -11.98 -3.99
C PRO A 31 8.72 -10.64 -4.30
N PRO A 32 8.48 -10.32 -5.59
CA PRO A 32 7.81 -9.07 -5.96
C PRO A 32 6.50 -8.99 -5.18
N GLY A 33 6.30 -7.89 -4.44
CA GLY A 33 5.03 -7.64 -3.78
C GLY A 33 3.89 -7.62 -4.81
N PRO A 34 2.65 -7.96 -4.41
CA PRO A 34 1.49 -7.86 -5.30
C PRO A 34 1.42 -6.46 -5.94
N PRO A 35 0.96 -6.35 -7.20
CA PRO A 35 0.89 -5.07 -7.89
C PRO A 35 -0.01 -4.12 -7.11
N ALA A 36 0.46 -2.89 -6.92
CA ALA A 36 -0.39 -1.84 -6.35
C ALA A 36 -1.67 -1.72 -7.18
N PRO A 37 -2.85 -1.56 -6.55
CA PRO A 37 -4.10 -1.43 -7.29
C PRO A 37 -4.00 -0.30 -8.31
N PRO A 38 -4.54 -0.49 -9.54
CA PRO A 38 -4.49 0.53 -10.57
C PRO A 38 -5.20 1.78 -10.05
N SER A 39 -4.52 2.92 -10.17
CA SER A 39 -5.11 4.20 -9.81
C SER A 39 -5.90 4.77 -10.96
N PRO A 40 -7.02 5.45 -10.68
CA PRO A 40 -7.80 6.07 -11.73
C PRO A 40 -6.97 7.12 -12.47
N ASP A 41 -7.24 7.23 -13.77
CA ASP A 41 -6.63 8.26 -14.62
C ASP A 41 -7.09 9.65 -14.20
N LEU A 42 -6.32 10.67 -14.58
CA LEU A 42 -6.73 12.07 -14.46
C LEU A 42 -7.75 12.42 -15.57
N PRO A 43 -8.56 13.48 -15.42
CA PRO A 43 -8.70 14.35 -14.26
C PRO A 43 -9.40 13.63 -13.09
N MET A 44 -9.19 14.17 -11.88
CA MET A 44 -9.86 13.65 -10.70
C MET A 44 -11.34 14.04 -10.70
N THR A 45 -12.16 13.13 -10.19
CA THR A 45 -13.60 13.35 -9.96
C THR A 45 -13.97 12.78 -8.59
N ALA A 46 -15.13 13.19 -8.04
CA ALA A 46 -15.63 12.62 -6.79
C ALA A 46 -15.75 11.08 -6.87
N ALA A 47 -16.21 10.56 -8.03
CA ALA A 47 -16.31 9.12 -8.25
C ALA A 47 -14.94 8.43 -8.22
N LYS A 48 -13.93 9.01 -8.90
CA LYS A 48 -12.55 8.49 -8.88
C LYS A 48 -11.91 8.57 -7.48
N ALA A 49 -12.18 9.63 -6.73
CA ALA A 49 -11.72 9.75 -5.34
C ALA A 49 -12.31 8.64 -4.45
N ARG A 50 -13.60 8.35 -4.59
CA ARG A 50 -14.25 7.22 -3.89
C ARG A 50 -13.68 5.88 -4.31
N LEU A 51 -13.41 5.66 -5.60
CA LEU A 51 -12.82 4.41 -6.09
C LEU A 51 -11.46 4.11 -5.44
N ILE A 52 -10.64 5.14 -5.20
CA ILE A 52 -9.35 4.96 -4.52
C ILE A 52 -9.57 4.38 -3.12
N MET A 53 -10.53 4.92 -2.36
CA MET A 53 -10.85 4.51 -0.99
C MET A 53 -11.89 3.38 -0.87
N GLY A 54 -12.45 2.89 -1.98
CA GLY A 54 -13.68 2.10 -1.98
C GLY A 54 -13.57 0.69 -1.41
N ALA A 55 -12.36 0.20 -1.18
CA ALA A 55 -12.11 -1.08 -0.50
C ALA A 55 -12.13 -0.94 1.04
N LEU A 56 -12.15 0.29 1.56
CA LEU A 56 -12.25 0.60 2.99
C LEU A 56 -13.73 0.83 3.38
N SER A 57 -13.97 1.47 4.52
CA SER A 57 -15.32 1.78 4.98
C SER A 57 -16.01 2.90 4.19
N THR A 58 -17.34 2.98 4.30
CA THR A 58 -18.14 4.09 3.77
C THR A 58 -17.68 5.45 4.31
N THR A 59 -17.30 5.51 5.58
CA THR A 59 -16.70 6.70 6.21
C THR A 59 -15.46 7.19 5.47
N CYS A 60 -14.60 6.27 5.02
CA CYS A 60 -13.42 6.64 4.25
C CYS A 60 -13.75 7.11 2.83
N MET A 61 -14.83 6.60 2.22
CA MET A 61 -15.35 7.14 0.96
C MET A 61 -15.94 8.56 1.11
N GLU A 62 -16.56 8.86 2.25
CA GLU A 62 -17.03 10.22 2.57
C GLU A 62 -15.85 11.20 2.69
N LEU A 63 -14.79 10.80 3.40
CA LEU A 63 -13.56 11.58 3.50
C LEU A 63 -12.95 11.86 2.11
N ALA A 64 -12.91 10.86 1.23
CA ALA A 64 -12.41 11.02 -0.13
C ALA A 64 -13.22 12.05 -0.93
N THR A 65 -14.55 12.00 -0.78
CA THR A 65 -15.47 12.95 -1.39
C THR A 65 -15.21 14.36 -0.85
N LEU A 66 -15.09 14.51 0.46
CA LEU A 66 -14.83 15.80 1.09
C LEU A 66 -13.51 16.42 0.63
N LYS A 67 -12.44 15.61 0.54
CA LYS A 67 -11.15 16.06 0.01
C LYS A 67 -11.25 16.51 -1.45
N TYR A 68 -12.02 15.79 -2.27
CA TYR A 68 -12.30 16.19 -3.64
C TYR A 68 -13.10 17.50 -3.70
N ASP A 69 -14.13 17.68 -2.87
CA ASP A 69 -14.94 18.90 -2.87
C ASP A 69 -14.11 20.14 -2.51
N ILE A 70 -13.20 19.99 -1.52
CA ILE A 70 -12.25 21.04 -1.14
C ILE A 70 -11.31 21.34 -2.32
N HIS A 71 -10.74 20.32 -2.94
CA HIS A 71 -9.88 20.47 -4.12
C HIS A 71 -10.60 21.18 -5.28
N ALA A 72 -11.84 20.78 -5.61
CA ALA A 72 -12.64 21.41 -6.65
C ALA A 72 -12.96 22.88 -6.32
N CYS A 73 -13.19 23.18 -5.04
CA CYS A 73 -13.35 24.53 -4.52
C CYS A 73 -12.07 25.38 -4.67
N GLU A 74 -10.89 24.80 -4.45
CA GLU A 74 -9.60 25.48 -4.66
C GLU A 74 -9.36 25.79 -6.13
N LEU A 75 -9.63 24.83 -7.03
CA LEU A 75 -9.57 25.04 -8.48
C LEU A 75 -10.51 26.18 -8.94
N LYS A 76 -11.76 26.20 -8.45
CA LYS A 76 -12.72 27.27 -8.76
C LYS A 76 -12.25 28.65 -8.30
N GLN A 77 -11.48 28.72 -7.22
CA GLN A 77 -10.88 29.96 -6.72
C GLN A 77 -9.59 30.35 -7.46
N GLY A 78 -9.15 29.57 -8.45
CA GLY A 78 -7.89 29.80 -9.17
C GLY A 78 -6.64 29.50 -8.33
N LYS A 79 -6.77 28.73 -7.24
CA LYS A 79 -5.62 28.28 -6.45
C LYS A 79 -4.86 27.17 -7.20
N PRO A 80 -3.55 27.00 -6.94
CA PRO A 80 -2.73 25.98 -7.58
C PRO A 80 -2.99 24.58 -6.98
N ALA A 81 -4.22 24.08 -7.08
CA ALA A 81 -4.58 22.72 -6.70
C ALA A 81 -4.30 21.75 -7.87
N SER A 82 -3.84 20.52 -7.56
CA SER A 82 -3.45 19.53 -8.58
C SER A 82 -4.23 18.23 -8.40
N ASP A 83 -4.89 17.79 -9.47
CA ASP A 83 -5.58 16.49 -9.51
C ASP A 83 -4.60 15.34 -9.23
N GLU A 84 -3.35 15.47 -9.67
CA GLU A 84 -2.31 14.49 -9.40
C GLU A 84 -1.97 14.45 -7.90
N ALA A 85 -1.84 15.61 -7.26
CA ALA A 85 -1.59 15.69 -5.83
C ALA A 85 -2.76 15.11 -5.01
N LEU A 86 -4.01 15.40 -5.41
CA LEU A 86 -5.19 14.80 -4.78
C LEU A 86 -5.18 13.27 -4.92
N ARG A 87 -4.90 12.75 -6.13
CA ARG A 87 -4.84 11.31 -6.40
C ARG A 87 -3.77 10.64 -5.53
N THR A 88 -2.56 11.18 -5.52
CA THR A 88 -1.45 10.64 -4.72
C THR A 88 -1.76 10.70 -3.24
N GLY A 89 -2.26 11.83 -2.73
CA GLY A 89 -2.63 11.96 -1.32
C GLY A 89 -3.71 10.96 -0.88
N LEU A 90 -4.69 10.66 -1.73
CA LEU A 90 -5.70 9.63 -1.44
C LEU A 90 -5.12 8.21 -1.49
N ARG A 91 -4.19 7.92 -2.41
CA ARG A 91 -3.49 6.62 -2.44
C ARG A 91 -2.66 6.39 -1.18
N ASP A 92 -1.89 7.39 -0.77
CA ASP A 92 -1.03 7.29 0.42
C ASP A 92 -1.88 7.17 1.69
N LEU A 93 -3.00 7.90 1.75
CA LEU A 93 -3.97 7.76 2.82
C LEU A 93 -4.52 6.33 2.88
N ARG A 94 -4.99 5.78 1.76
CA ARG A 94 -5.43 4.38 1.70
C ARG A 94 -4.35 3.42 2.16
N TRP A 95 -3.14 3.55 1.64
CA TRP A 95 -2.02 2.68 1.99
C TRP A 95 -1.74 2.65 3.49
N ASN A 96 -1.92 3.78 4.18
CA ASN A 96 -1.76 3.84 5.62
C ASN A 96 -2.94 3.26 6.38
N LEU A 97 -4.16 3.45 5.88
CA LEU A 97 -5.38 2.91 6.48
C LEU A 97 -5.51 1.39 6.29
N ASP A 98 -5.03 0.84 5.17
CA ASP A 98 -5.00 -0.60 4.89
C ASP A 98 -4.12 -1.39 5.89
N LYS A 99 -3.27 -0.71 6.67
CA LYS A 99 -2.45 -1.32 7.73
C LYS A 99 -3.19 -1.46 9.07
N LEU A 100 -4.36 -0.83 9.19
CA LEU A 100 -5.15 -0.79 10.42
C LEU A 100 -6.29 -1.81 10.36
N THR A 101 -6.90 -2.08 11.51
CA THR A 101 -8.18 -2.79 11.52
C THR A 101 -9.28 -1.94 10.88
N PRO A 102 -10.37 -2.55 10.38
CA PRO A 102 -11.48 -1.81 9.76
C PRO A 102 -12.06 -0.71 10.67
N ASP A 103 -12.17 -0.98 11.97
CA ASP A 103 -12.71 -0.04 12.96
C ASP A 103 -11.76 1.14 13.19
N GLU A 104 -10.46 0.90 13.33
CA GLU A 104 -9.44 1.94 13.47
C GLU A 104 -9.35 2.82 12.23
N ALA A 105 -9.36 2.21 11.04
CA ALA A 105 -9.36 2.95 9.78
C ALA A 105 -10.60 3.84 9.65
N SER A 106 -11.78 3.29 10.00
CA SER A 106 -13.03 4.05 9.98
C SER A 106 -13.01 5.22 10.98
N ALA A 107 -12.51 5.00 12.20
CA ALA A 107 -12.37 6.03 13.22
C ALA A 107 -11.40 7.14 12.77
N GLN A 108 -10.27 6.79 12.15
CA GLN A 108 -9.32 7.76 11.63
C GLN A 108 -9.92 8.58 10.47
N CYS A 109 -10.66 7.94 9.57
CA CYS A 109 -11.39 8.63 8.50
C CYS A 109 -12.46 9.59 9.06
N ALA A 110 -13.19 9.19 10.10
CA ALA A 110 -14.16 10.04 10.77
C ALA A 110 -13.49 11.26 11.42
N ALA A 111 -12.37 11.04 12.13
CA ALA A 111 -11.60 12.12 12.76
C ALA A 111 -11.14 13.15 11.72
N GLN A 112 -10.53 12.71 10.61
CA GLN A 112 -10.10 13.63 9.55
C GLN A 112 -11.29 14.35 8.90
N THR A 113 -12.42 13.68 8.70
CA THR A 113 -13.64 14.29 8.16
C THR A 113 -14.13 15.40 9.08
N ASN A 114 -14.16 15.15 10.39
CA ASN A 114 -14.59 16.13 11.39
C ASN A 114 -13.64 17.33 11.43
N GLU A 115 -12.33 17.13 11.36
CA GLU A 115 -11.37 18.24 11.30
C GLU A 115 -11.55 19.09 10.04
N LEU A 116 -11.70 18.46 8.87
CA LEU A 116 -11.92 19.19 7.62
C LEU A 116 -13.23 19.97 7.61
N ARG A 117 -14.29 19.47 8.26
CA ARG A 117 -15.58 20.15 8.37
C ARG A 117 -15.52 21.38 9.29
N LYS A 118 -14.54 21.48 10.19
CA LYS A 118 -14.33 22.70 10.99
C LYS A 118 -13.77 23.85 10.15
N THR A 119 -13.14 23.56 9.01
CA THR A 119 -12.65 24.61 8.12
C THR A 119 -13.81 25.29 7.40
N PRO A 120 -14.01 26.61 7.57
CA PRO A 120 -15.08 27.33 6.88
C PRO A 120 -14.88 27.26 5.37
N ARG A 121 -15.94 26.89 4.63
CA ARG A 121 -15.91 26.91 3.16
C ARG A 121 -16.18 28.32 2.64
N PRO A 122 -15.35 28.84 1.73
CA PRO A 122 -15.61 30.11 1.06
C PRO A 122 -16.98 30.11 0.34
N PRO A 123 -17.68 31.25 0.23
CA PRO A 123 -18.96 31.37 -0.48
C PRO A 123 -18.94 30.80 -1.90
N ALA A 124 -17.82 30.94 -2.61
CA ALA A 124 -17.62 30.42 -3.97
C ALA A 124 -17.63 28.88 -4.07
N CYS A 125 -17.68 28.18 -2.94
CA CYS A 125 -17.58 26.73 -2.82
C CYS A 125 -18.86 26.07 -2.31
N TRP A 126 -19.96 26.84 -2.24
CA TRP A 126 -21.31 26.37 -1.97
C TRP A 126 -22.11 26.20 -3.26
#